data_AF-A0A0B6Z9N8-F1
#
_entry.id   AF-A0A0B6Z9N8-F1
#
_cell.length_a   1.000
_cell.length_b   1.000
_cell.length_c   1.000
_cell.angle_alpha   90.00
_cell.angle_beta   90.00
_cell.angle_gamma   90.00
#
_symmetry.space_group_name_H-M   'P 1'
#
loop_
_entity.id
_entity.type
_entity.pdbx_description
1 polymer ?
#
loop_
_entity_poly.entity_id
_entity_poly.type
_entity_poly.pdbx_seq_one_letter_code
_entity_poly.pdbx_strand_id
1 'polypeptide(L)' 'MKVIKKELVNDDEDIDWVQTEKHVFEAATNYPFLVGLHSCFQTESRLFFVIEFVNGGDLMFHMQRQRRLPEEHARFYAT' A
#
# COMPACT_ATOMS: atom_id res chain seq x y z
N MET A 1 -5.57 4.29 -5.57
CA MET A 1 -6.78 3.44 -5.40
C MET A 1 -6.45 2.03 -5.80
N LYS A 2 -6.66 1.06 -4.90
CA LYS A 2 -6.52 -0.38 -5.17
C LYS A 2 -7.89 -0.97 -5.50
N VAL A 3 -7.96 -1.85 -6.50
CA VAL A 3 -9.20 -2.53 -6.92
C VAL A 3 -8.95 -4.03 -6.94
N ILE A 4 -9.79 -4.78 -6.21
CA ILE A 4 -9.73 -6.24 -6.14
C ILE A 4 -11.02 -6.77 -6.76
N LYS A 5 -10.93 -7.76 -7.65
CA LYS A 5 -12.11 -8.43 -8.19
C LYS A 5 -12.54 -9.54 -7.22
N LYS A 6 -13.83 -9.63 -6.93
CA LYS A 6 -14.36 -10.66 -6.02
C LYS A 6 -14.23 -12.07 -6.58
N GLU A 7 -14.13 -12.24 -7.89
CA GLU A 7 -13.83 -13.54 -8.54
C GLU A 7 -12.44 -14.12 -8.18
N LEU A 8 -11.56 -13.30 -7.59
CA LEU A 8 -10.24 -13.71 -7.12
C LEU A 8 -10.21 -13.96 -5.61
N VAL A 9 -11.34 -13.77 -4.92
CA VAL A 9 -11.50 -13.98 -3.47
C VAL A 9 -12.47 -15.13 -3.31
N ASN A 10 -11.95 -16.35 -3.33
CA ASN A 10 -12.74 -17.56 -3.56
C ASN A 10 -12.96 -18.41 -2.31
N ASP A 11 -12.12 -18.22 -1.29
CA ASP A 11 -12.21 -18.96 -0.03
C ASP A 11 -12.08 -18.03 1.19
N ASP A 12 -12.27 -18.61 2.37
CA ASP A 12 -12.21 -17.90 3.65
C ASP A 12 -10.81 -17.33 3.91
N GLU A 13 -9.76 -17.98 3.40
CA GLU A 13 -8.39 -17.49 3.52
C GLU A 13 -8.23 -16.19 2.71
N ASP A 14 -8.64 -16.13 1.45
CA ASP A 14 -8.61 -14.90 0.64
C ASP A 14 -9.38 -13.76 1.33
N ILE A 15 -10.53 -14.07 1.94
CA ILE A 15 -11.33 -13.08 2.67
C ILE A 15 -10.56 -12.54 3.86
N ASP A 16 -9.97 -13.42 4.67
CA ASP A 16 -9.18 -13.05 5.85
C ASP A 16 -7.97 -12.19 5.47
N TRP A 17 -7.30 -12.52 4.36
CA TRP A 17 -6.17 -11.73 3.85
C TRP A 17 -6.61 -10.32 3.46
N VAL A 18 -7.75 -10.17 2.78
CA VAL A 18 -8.30 -8.87 2.39
C VAL A 18 -8.74 -8.05 3.60
N GLN A 19 -9.36 -8.68 4.61
CA GLN A 19 -9.73 -7.99 5.86
C GLN A 19 -8.49 -7.57 6.66
N THR A 20 -7.48 -8.43 6.73
CA THR A 20 -6.20 -8.13 7.38
C THR A 20 -5.53 -6.94 6.70
N GLU A 21 -5.46 -6.93 5.36
CA GLU A 21 -4.89 -5.82 4.62
C GLU A 21 -5.64 -4.51 4.90
N LYS A 22 -6.98 -4.54 4.88
CA LYS A 22 -7.80 -3.38 5.23
C LYS A 22 -7.46 -2.86 6.64
N HIS A 23 -7.39 -3.75 7.63
CA HIS A 23 -7.09 -3.38 9.01
C HIS A 23 -5.69 -2.76 9.16
N VAL A 24 -4.70 -3.30 8.44
CA VAL A 24 -3.35 -2.74 8.41
C VAL A 24 -3.34 -1.31 7.84
N PHE A 25 -4.05 -1.05 6.73
CA PHE A 25 -4.16 0.31 6.21
C PHE A 25 -4.90 1.27 7.15
N GLU A 26 -5.96 0.80 7.83
CA GLU A 26 -6.66 1.60 8.84
C GLU A 26 -5.73 2.01 9.98
N ALA A 27 -4.96 1.05 10.52
CA ALA A 27 -3.97 1.31 11.57
C ALA A 27 -2.84 2.24 11.12
N ALA A 28 -2.39 2.10 9.86
CA ALA A 28 -1.34 2.91 9.26
C ALA A 28 -1.68 4.41 9.15
N THR A 29 -2.97 4.78 9.10
CA THR A 29 -3.44 6.16 8.88
C THR A 29 -2.89 7.19 9.87
N ASN A 30 -2.45 6.76 11.05
CA ASN A 30 -1.87 7.64 12.07
C ASN A 30 -0.33 7.73 12.04
N TYR A 31 0.33 7.14 11.05
CA TYR A 31 1.79 7.06 10.96
C TYR A 31 2.31 7.71 9.67
N PRO A 32 3.23 8.70 9.77
CA PRO A 32 3.61 9.54 8.62
C PRO A 32 4.45 8.83 7.53
N PHE A 33 4.93 7.62 7.80
CA PHE A 33 5.76 6.84 6.87
C PHE A 33 5.04 5.61 6.32
N LEU A 34 3.76 5.44 6.65
CA LEU A 34 2.91 4.38 6.12
C LEU A 34 1.77 5.01 5.33
N VAL A 35 1.43 4.40 4.19
CA VAL A 35 0.29 4.84 3.39
C VAL A 35 -0.99 4.46 4.13
N GLY A 36 -1.84 5.45 4.41
CA GLY A 36 -3.11 5.26 5.10
C GLY A 36 -4.29 4.86 4.20
N LEU A 37 -5.38 4.44 4.84
CA LEU A 37 -6.70 4.26 4.21
C LEU A 37 -7.54 5.52 4.40
N HIS A 38 -7.95 6.16 3.32
CA HIS A 38 -8.98 7.20 3.38
C HIS A 38 -10.39 6.59 3.54
N SER A 39 -10.71 5.59 2.71
CA SER A 39 -11.99 4.88 2.77
C SER A 39 -11.95 3.54 2.04
N CYS A 40 -12.89 2.65 2.34
CA CYS A 40 -13.12 1.42 1.59
C CYS A 40 -14.62 1.26 1.24
N PHE A 41 -14.89 0.74 0.05
CA PHE A 41 -16.25 0.41 -0.38
C PHE A 41 -16.22 -0.75 -1.38
N GLN A 42 -17.40 -1.24 -1.76
CA GLN A 42 -17.52 -2.36 -2.69
C GLN A 42 -18.71 -2.18 -3.62
N THR A 43 -18.62 -2.83 -4.78
CA THR A 43 -19.74 -3.08 -5.69
C THR A 43 -20.04 -4.58 -5.70
N GLU A 44 -21.00 -5.01 -6.52
CA GLU A 44 -21.33 -6.43 -6.66
C GLU A 44 -20.13 -7.30 -7.04
N SER A 45 -19.23 -6.79 -7.89
CA SER A 45 -18.10 -7.57 -8.43
C SER A 45 -16.71 -7.17 -7.92
N ARG A 46 -16.57 -6.04 -7.19
CA ARG A 46 -15.26 -5.47 -6.85
C ARG A 46 -15.22 -4.89 -5.44
N LEU A 47 -14.03 -4.95 -4.84
CA LEU A 47 -13.66 -4.25 -3.62
C LEU A 47 -12.72 -3.09 -3.97
N PHE A 48 -12.86 -1.96 -3.29
CA PHE A 48 -12.11 -0.73 -3.55
C PHE A 48 -11.49 -0.20 -2.26
N PHE A 49 -10.17 0.00 -2.28
CA PHE A 49 -9.45 0.72 -1.22
C PHE A 49 -8.98 2.08 -1.76
N VAL A 50 -9.48 3.15 -1.15
CA VAL A 50 -9.04 4.53 -1.39
C VAL A 50 -7.89 4.80 -0.44
N ILE A 51 -6.68 4.67 -0.97
CA ILE A 51 -5.42 4.93 -0.27
C ILE A 51 -4.82 6.26 -0.73
N GLU A 52 -3.95 6.83 0.09
CA GLU A 52 -3.24 8.07 -0.21
C GLU A 52 -2.40 7.93 -1.49
N PHE A 53 -2.31 9.03 -2.25
CA PHE A 53 -1.43 9.11 -3.41
C PHE A 53 -0.10 9.75 -2.99
N VAL A 54 1.00 9.03 -3.21
CA VAL A 54 2.36 9.51 -2.94
C VAL A 54 3.09 9.70 -4.26
N ASN A 55 3.49 10.93 -4.54
CA ASN A 55 4.34 11.27 -5.69
C ASN A 55 5.82 11.10 -5.34
N GLY A 56 6.66 10.89 -6.36
CA GLY A 56 8.13 10.81 -6.21
C GLY A 56 8.76 9.57 -6.82
N GLY A 57 7.97 8.51 -7.01
CA GLY A 57 8.46 7.19 -7.43
C GLY A 57 8.81 6.32 -6.22
N ASP A 58 9.09 5.05 -6.47
CA ASP A 58 9.55 4.12 -5.44
C ASP A 58 11.08 4.19 -5.26
N LEU A 59 11.60 3.50 -4.24
CA LEU A 59 13.04 3.47 -3.99
C LEU A 59 13.82 2.87 -5.18
N MET A 60 13.23 1.91 -5.90
CA MET A 60 13.84 1.28 -7.07
C MET A 60 14.04 2.29 -8.21
N PHE A 61 13.06 3.17 -8.47
CA PHE A 61 13.18 4.27 -9.44
C PHE A 61 14.41 5.15 -9.13
N HIS A 62 14.62 5.49 -7.86
CA HIS A 62 15.80 6.24 -7.44
C HIS A 62 17.10 5.43 -7.58
N MET A 63 17.08 4.13 -7.27
CA MET A 63 18.26 3.25 -7.40
C MET A 63 18.72 3.15 -8.85
N GLN A 64 17.80 2.92 -9.77
CA GLN A 64 18.12 2.73 -11.19
C GLN A 64 18.76 3.98 -11.80
N ARG A 65 18.37 5.18 -11.35
CA ARG A 65 18.93 6.45 -11.83
C ARG A 65 20.30 6.76 -11.22
N GLN A 66 20.52 6.43 -9.95
CA GLN A 66 21.76 6.75 -9.24
C GLN A 66 22.78 5.61 -9.21
N ARG A 67 22.40 4.40 -9.64
CA ARG A 67 23.10 3.11 -9.47
C ARG A 67 23.29 2.67 -8.02
N ARG A 68 23.50 3.60 -7.09
CA ARG A 68 23.61 3.39 -5.64
C ARG A 68 23.17 4.64 -4.90
N LEU A 69 22.48 4.51 -3.76
CA LEU A 69 22.29 5.66 -2.86
C LEU A 69 23.62 6.09 -2.25
N PRO A 70 23.84 7.41 -2.10
CA PRO A 70 24.76 7.93 -1.11
C PRO A 70 24.43 7.37 0.29
N GLU A 71 25.45 7.10 1.10
CA GLU A 71 25.29 6.56 2.45
C GLU A 71 24.36 7.42 3.31
N GLU A 72 24.46 8.74 3.19
CA GLU A 72 23.61 9.69 3.91
C GLU A 72 22.12 9.48 3.61
N HIS A 73 21.76 9.29 2.34
CA HIS A 73 20.36 9.04 1.95
C HIS A 73 19.90 7.66 2.44
N ALA A 74 20.76 6.63 2.32
CA ALA A 74 20.44 5.30 2.81
C ALA A 74 20.19 5.30 4.32
N ARG A 75 20.99 6.06 5.08
CA ARG A 75 20.80 6.26 6.52
C ARG A 75 19.45 6.91 6.82
N PHE A 76 19.12 8.01 6.12
CA PHE A 76 17.86 8.72 6.30
C PHE A 76 16.62 7.84 6.08
N TYR A 77 16.63 6.96 5.06
CA TYR A 77 15.48 6.08 4.78
C TYR A 77 15.40 4.83 5.67
N ALA A 78 16.50 4.45 6.35
CA ALA A 78 16.55 3.25 7.17
C ALA A 78 16.25 3.50 8.68
N THR A 79 16.29 4.76 9.11
CA THR A 79 16.05 5.20 10.49
C THR A 79 14.65 5.75 10.67
#